data_AF-A0A951PPH8-F1
#
_entry.id   AF-A0A951PPH8-F1
#
_cell.length_a   1.000
_cell.length_b   1.000
_cell.length_c   1.000
_cell.angle_alpha   90.00
_cell.angle_beta   90.00
_cell.angle_gamma   90.00
#
_symmetry.space_group_name_H-M   'P 1'
#
loop_
_entity.id
_entity.type
_entity.pdbx_description
1 polymer ?
#
loop_
_entity_poly.entity_id
_entity_poly.type
_entity_poly.pdbx_seq_one_letter_code
_entity_poly.pdbx_strand_id
1 'polypeptide(L)'
;MKLSDLSPEVLEKVKSVRWDRIIEKHEGPEDWESVLRYYEPEFLEFEGRWVLLPVERSRHLNITILRSIWSADGNSLTVFLKDTTYDDDPFFSGFMAVCDRLKGEDFFLAILYHEWFVIERAEVFEP
;
A
#
# COMPACT_ATOMS: atom_id res chain seq x y z
N MET A 1 9.37 -10.53 3.39
CA MET A 1 9.23 -11.29 2.12
C MET A 1 9.98 -10.52 1.04
N LYS A 2 10.54 -11.16 0.01
CA LYS A 2 11.07 -10.44 -1.16
C LYS A 2 10.23 -10.71 -2.40
N LEU A 3 10.12 -9.72 -3.27
CA LEU A 3 9.49 -9.88 -4.58
C LEU A 3 10.17 -10.97 -5.42
N SER A 4 11.50 -11.12 -5.29
CA SER A 4 12.29 -12.16 -5.96
C SER A 4 11.96 -13.58 -5.54
N ASP A 5 11.28 -13.75 -4.40
CA ASP A 5 10.91 -15.06 -3.86
C ASP A 5 9.56 -15.55 -4.43
N LEU A 6 8.85 -14.70 -5.18
CA LEU A 6 7.57 -15.05 -5.79
C LEU A 6 7.75 -15.97 -6.99
N SER A 7 6.84 -16.94 -7.13
CA SER A 7 6.80 -17.79 -8.32
C SER A 7 6.34 -16.99 -9.55
N PRO A 8 6.67 -17.45 -10.77
CA PRO A 8 6.16 -16.83 -11.99
C PRO A 8 4.63 -16.77 -12.04
N GLU A 9 3.94 -17.79 -11.56
CA GLU A 9 2.46 -17.82 -11.51
C GLU A 9 1.91 -16.71 -10.61
N VAL A 10 2.54 -16.50 -9.45
CA VAL A 10 2.13 -15.46 -8.50
C VAL A 10 2.41 -14.07 -9.07
N LEU A 11 3.54 -13.89 -9.75
CA LEU A 11 3.85 -12.63 -10.42
C LEU A 11 2.84 -12.29 -11.51
N GLU A 12 2.36 -13.26 -12.28
CA GLU A 12 1.31 -13.01 -13.28
C GLU A 12 -0.03 -12.63 -12.62
N LYS A 13 -0.37 -13.22 -11.47
CA LYS A 13 -1.54 -12.78 -10.68
C LYS A 13 -1.38 -11.32 -10.24
N VAL A 14 -0.21 -10.93 -9.73
CA VAL A 14 0.07 -9.55 -9.30
C VAL A 14 -0.09 -8.57 -10.48
N LYS A 15 0.55 -8.85 -11.62
CA LYS A 15 0.48 -7.99 -12.83
C LYS A 15 -0.95 -7.78 -13.34
N SER A 16 -1.84 -8.75 -13.13
CA SER A 16 -3.24 -8.65 -13.57
C SER A 16 -4.09 -7.66 -12.76
N VAL A 17 -3.56 -7.13 -11.66
CA VAL A 17 -4.30 -6.25 -10.75
C VAL A 17 -4.04 -4.78 -11.08
N ARG A 18 -5.12 -4.00 -11.11
CA ARG A 18 -5.06 -2.54 -11.09
C ARG A 18 -5.19 -2.02 -9.67
N TRP A 19 -4.54 -0.90 -9.38
CA TRP A 19 -4.60 -0.26 -8.07
C TRP A 19 -5.30 1.12 -8.10
N ASP A 20 -6.08 1.36 -9.15
CA ASP A 20 -6.98 2.50 -9.31
C ASP A 20 -8.49 2.11 -9.24
N ARG A 21 -8.82 0.98 -8.58
CA ARG A 21 -10.15 0.34 -8.73
C ARG A 21 -11.28 0.92 -7.89
N ILE A 22 -11.01 1.84 -6.97
CA ILE A 22 -12.06 2.52 -6.19
C ILE A 22 -12.45 3.83 -6.90
N ILE A 23 -13.75 4.02 -7.12
CA ILE A 23 -14.35 5.11 -7.90
C ILE A 23 -13.87 6.48 -7.37
N GLU A 24 -13.60 7.42 -8.29
CA GLU A 24 -13.08 8.80 -8.09
C GLU A 24 -11.55 8.99 -8.06
N LYS A 25 -10.70 7.96 -8.24
CA LYS A 25 -9.28 8.24 -8.55
C LYS A 25 -9.18 8.79 -9.97
N HIS A 26 -8.96 10.11 -10.10
CA HIS A 26 -8.84 10.80 -11.39
C HIS A 26 -7.47 10.57 -12.09
N GLU A 27 -6.54 9.93 -11.39
CA GLU A 27 -5.18 9.64 -11.86
C GLU A 27 -5.06 8.17 -12.29
N GLY A 28 -4.86 7.94 -13.60
CA GLY A 28 -4.66 6.61 -14.15
C GLY A 28 -4.76 6.55 -15.68
N PRO A 29 -4.66 5.35 -16.28
CA PRO A 29 -4.74 4.04 -15.63
C PRO A 29 -3.48 3.66 -14.85
N GLU A 30 -3.65 3.02 -13.70
CA GLU A 30 -2.56 2.55 -12.85
C GLU A 30 -2.66 1.04 -12.58
N ASP A 31 -1.63 0.30 -12.99
CA ASP A 31 -1.57 -1.15 -12.87
C ASP A 31 -0.23 -1.67 -12.33
N TRP A 32 -0.28 -2.87 -11.76
CA TRP A 32 0.90 -3.53 -11.20
C TRP A 32 1.90 -3.97 -12.27
N GLU A 33 1.47 -4.24 -13.50
CA GLU A 33 2.41 -4.57 -14.58
C GLU A 33 3.36 -3.40 -14.85
N SER A 34 2.84 -2.18 -14.92
CA SER A 34 3.60 -0.95 -15.12
C SER A 34 4.51 -0.67 -13.92
N VAL A 35 4.00 -0.86 -12.69
CA VAL A 35 4.81 -0.73 -11.48
C VAL A 35 6.02 -1.66 -11.53
N LEU A 36 5.81 -2.95 -11.82
CA LEU A 36 6.88 -3.94 -11.89
C LEU A 36 7.83 -3.75 -13.08
N ARG A 37 7.43 -2.99 -14.10
CA ARG A 37 8.26 -2.68 -15.26
C ARG A 37 9.20 -1.51 -15.03
N TYR A 38 8.74 -0.48 -14.32
CA TYR A 38 9.43 0.80 -14.24
C TYR A 38 9.98 1.14 -12.84
N TYR A 39 9.54 0.43 -11.81
CA TYR A 39 9.92 0.68 -10.43
C TYR A 39 10.41 -0.60 -9.75
N GLU A 40 10.99 -0.44 -8.56
CA GLU A 40 11.48 -1.54 -7.72
C GLU A 40 10.68 -1.62 -6.41
N PRO A 41 9.39 -2.01 -6.44
CA PRO A 41 8.63 -2.18 -5.22
C PRO A 41 9.14 -3.37 -4.41
N GLU A 42 8.89 -3.34 -3.11
CA GLU A 42 9.19 -4.45 -2.22
C GLU A 42 8.10 -4.61 -1.15
N PHE A 43 8.02 -5.79 -0.55
CA PHE A 43 7.10 -6.02 0.55
C PHE A 43 7.47 -5.19 1.79
N LEU A 44 6.44 -4.59 2.39
CA LEU A 44 6.47 -4.01 3.73
C LEU A 44 5.77 -4.95 4.70
N GLU A 45 6.20 -4.94 5.96
CA GLU A 45 5.55 -5.71 7.03
C GLU A 45 4.72 -4.77 7.91
N PHE A 46 3.42 -5.05 8.00
CA PHE A 46 2.51 -4.37 8.93
C PHE A 46 1.98 -5.40 9.93
N GLU A 47 2.32 -5.23 11.21
CA GLU A 47 1.79 -6.08 12.29
C GLU A 47 1.95 -7.61 12.02
N GLY A 48 3.10 -8.01 11.47
CA GLY A 48 3.38 -9.42 11.15
C GLY A 48 2.79 -9.92 9.83
N ARG A 49 2.27 -9.04 8.97
CA ARG A 49 1.67 -9.38 7.67
C ARG A 49 2.37 -8.63 6.54
N TRP A 50 2.63 -9.33 5.45
CA TRP A 50 3.30 -8.77 4.28
C TRP A 50 2.31 -8.05 3.36
N VAL A 51 2.66 -6.84 2.96
CA VAL A 51 1.87 -6.00 2.07
C VAL A 51 2.75 -5.44 0.97
N LEU A 52 2.31 -5.57 -0.28
CA LEU A 52 2.96 -4.98 -1.43
C LEU A 52 2.23 -3.69 -1.81
N LEU A 53 2.91 -2.56 -1.69
CA LEU A 53 2.43 -1.23 -2.09
C LEU A 53 3.15 -0.79 -3.38
N PRO A 54 2.52 0.07 -4.22
CA PRO A 54 3.14 0.58 -5.45
C PRO A 54 4.15 1.69 -5.13
N VAL A 55 5.11 1.37 -4.26
CA VAL A 55 6.10 2.30 -3.70
C VAL A 55 7.47 1.64 -3.82
N GLU A 56 8.47 2.41 -4.24
CA GLU A 56 9.84 1.90 -4.33
C GLU A 56 10.41 1.50 -2.98
N ARG A 57 11.21 0.43 -2.98
CA ARG A 57 11.98 -0.02 -1.80
C ARG A 57 12.81 1.09 -1.17
N SER A 58 13.35 2.01 -1.98
CA SER A 58 14.15 3.16 -1.55
C SER A 58 13.41 4.07 -0.57
N ARG A 59 12.07 4.13 -0.65
CA ARG A 59 11.20 4.99 0.15
C ARG A 59 10.81 4.39 1.50
N HIS A 60 10.98 3.08 1.68
CA HIS A 60 10.44 2.34 2.82
C HIS A 60 10.90 2.87 4.18
N LEU A 61 12.15 3.36 4.28
CA LEU A 61 12.68 3.91 5.52
C LEU A 61 12.01 5.22 5.96
N ASN A 62 11.32 5.90 5.03
CA ASN A 62 10.61 7.15 5.28
C ASN A 62 9.11 6.91 5.53
N ILE A 63 8.64 5.66 5.48
CA ILE A 63 7.24 5.31 5.66
C ILE A 63 6.96 5.07 7.15
N THR A 64 5.99 5.82 7.69
CA THR A 64 5.43 5.62 9.03
C THR A 64 3.97 5.19 8.91
N ILE A 65 3.59 4.10 9.57
CA ILE A 65 2.19 3.66 9.61
C ILE A 65 1.43 4.45 10.67
N LEU A 66 0.37 5.12 10.26
CA LEU A 66 -0.47 5.95 11.14
C LEU A 66 -1.68 5.16 11.66
N ARG A 67 -2.27 4.33 10.80
CA ARG A 67 -3.41 3.49 11.16
C ARG A 67 -3.50 2.27 10.25
N SER A 68 -3.79 1.13 10.85
CA SER A 68 -4.11 -0.15 10.23
C SER A 68 -5.55 -0.53 10.59
N ILE A 69 -6.38 -0.85 9.60
CA ILE A 69 -7.75 -1.31 9.80
C ILE A 69 -7.91 -2.63 9.05
N TRP A 70 -8.00 -3.72 9.80
CA TRP A 70 -8.17 -5.05 9.25
C TRP A 70 -9.66 -5.39 9.12
N SER A 71 -10.05 -5.97 7.99
CA SER A 71 -11.40 -6.52 7.85
C SER A 71 -11.63 -7.66 8.83
N ALA A 72 -12.88 -7.84 9.26
CA ALA A 72 -13.25 -8.88 10.21
C ALA A 72 -12.93 -10.31 9.72
N ASP A 73 -12.96 -10.53 8.41
CA ASP A 73 -12.61 -11.80 7.77
C ASP A 73 -11.11 -11.96 7.48
N GLY A 74 -10.29 -10.92 7.76
CA GLY A 74 -8.85 -10.92 7.56
C GLY A 74 -8.39 -10.96 6.09
N ASN A 75 -9.27 -10.63 5.15
CA ASN A 75 -8.96 -10.62 3.71
C ASN A 75 -8.67 -9.24 3.13
N SER A 76 -8.94 -8.16 3.88
CA SER A 76 -8.65 -6.81 3.44
C SER A 76 -7.97 -5.99 4.53
N LEU A 77 -7.19 -5.01 4.09
CA LEU A 77 -6.52 -4.02 4.92
C LEU A 77 -6.81 -2.64 4.35
N THR A 78 -7.16 -1.70 5.21
CA THR A 78 -7.02 -0.27 4.93
C THR A 78 -5.90 0.27 5.79
N VAL A 79 -4.89 0.88 5.17
CA VAL A 79 -3.74 1.47 5.85
C VAL A 79 -3.64 2.94 5.52
N PHE A 80 -3.44 3.75 6.55
CA PHE A 80 -3.06 5.15 6.44
C PHE A 80 -1.60 5.25 6.86
N LEU A 81 -0.79 5.86 6.01
CA LEU A 81 0.64 6.01 6.23
C LEU A 81 1.08 7.44 5.92
N LYS A 82 2.26 7.77 6.41
CA LYS A 82 3.02 8.97 6.07
C LYS A 82 4.27 8.55 5.33
N ASP A 83 4.61 9.19 4.22
CA ASP A 83 5.87 9.00 3.50
C ASP A 83 6.59 10.35 3.36
N THR A 84 7.71 10.50 4.06
CA THR A 84 8.49 11.75 4.08
C THR A 84 9.65 11.78 3.09
N THR A 85 9.59 11.02 2.00
CA THR A 85 10.67 10.94 1.01
C THR A 85 10.95 12.29 0.31
N TYR A 86 9.90 13.03 -0.05
CA TYR A 86 10.02 14.26 -0.84
C TYR A 86 9.66 15.53 -0.07
N ASP A 87 8.83 15.41 0.96
CA ASP A 87 8.37 16.50 1.81
C ASP A 87 8.19 15.96 3.23
N ASP A 88 8.57 16.75 4.23
CA ASP A 88 8.36 16.42 5.65
C ASP A 88 7.17 17.18 6.26
N ASP A 89 6.46 17.99 5.46
CA ASP A 89 5.19 18.59 5.87
C ASP A 89 4.22 17.48 6.30
N PRO A 90 3.82 17.46 7.58
CA PRO A 90 2.93 16.43 8.10
C PRO A 90 1.61 16.34 7.35
N PHE A 91 1.09 17.44 6.81
CA PHE A 91 -0.20 17.51 6.13
C PHE A 91 -0.16 16.91 4.72
N PHE A 92 0.90 17.17 3.95
CA PHE A 92 1.02 16.74 2.54
C PHE A 92 1.71 15.39 2.35
N SER A 93 2.31 14.82 3.40
CA SER A 93 3.03 13.53 3.34
C SER A 93 2.13 12.30 3.53
N GLY A 94 0.80 12.46 3.50
CA GLY A 94 -0.16 11.38 3.76
C GLY A 94 -0.48 10.52 2.55
N PHE A 95 -0.48 9.19 2.74
CA PHE A 95 -1.04 8.23 1.78
C PHE A 95 -2.01 7.25 2.45
N MET A 96 -3.01 6.82 1.68
CA MET A 96 -3.95 5.76 2.05
C MET A 96 -3.82 4.63 1.04
N ALA A 97 -3.81 3.38 1.54
CA ALA A 97 -3.92 2.20 0.71
C ALA A 97 -5.09 1.33 1.15
N VAL A 98 -5.78 0.75 0.17
CA VAL A 98 -6.67 -0.39 0.37
C VAL A 98 -6.01 -1.59 -0.28
N CYS A 99 -5.91 -2.69 0.46
CA CYS A 99 -5.22 -3.89 0.03
C CYS A 99 -6.11 -5.11 0.26
N ASP A 100 -6.06 -6.06 -0.67
CA ASP A 100 -6.73 -7.34 -0.55
C ASP A 100 -5.71 -8.47 -0.52
N ARG A 101 -6.01 -9.52 0.24
CA ARG A 101 -5.21 -10.73 0.28
C ARG A 101 -5.25 -11.41 -1.09
N LEU A 102 -4.08 -11.67 -1.66
CA LEU A 102 -4.02 -12.38 -2.93
C LEU A 102 -4.43 -13.85 -2.73
N LYS A 103 -5.36 -14.33 -3.56
CA LYS A 103 -5.94 -15.67 -3.40
C LYS A 103 -4.85 -16.76 -3.48
N GLY A 104 -4.75 -17.55 -2.42
CA GLY A 104 -3.77 -18.65 -2.31
C GLY A 104 -2.43 -18.22 -1.72
N GLU A 105 -2.25 -16.93 -1.44
CA GLU A 105 -1.02 -16.38 -0.86
C GLU A 105 -1.27 -15.82 0.55
N ASP A 106 -0.18 -15.59 1.29
CA ASP A 106 -0.17 -15.07 2.66
C ASP A 106 0.14 -13.56 2.74
N PHE A 107 0.15 -12.87 1.60
CA PHE A 107 0.39 -11.43 1.50
C PHE A 107 -0.81 -10.66 0.93
N PHE A 108 -0.81 -9.35 1.17
CA PHE A 108 -1.80 -8.41 0.67
C PHE A 108 -1.22 -7.58 -0.48
N LEU A 109 -2.06 -7.25 -1.44
CA LEU A 109 -1.72 -6.46 -2.61
C LEU A 109 -2.58 -5.20 -2.64
N ALA A 110 -1.97 -4.03 -2.85
CA ALA A 110 -2.73 -2.79 -2.98
C ALA A 110 -3.65 -2.82 -4.21
N ILE A 111 -4.91 -2.44 -3.98
CA ILE A 111 -5.94 -2.20 -5.00
C ILE A 111 -6.39 -0.74 -5.05
N LEU A 112 -5.95 0.05 -4.06
CA LEU A 112 -5.95 1.51 -4.04
C LEU A 112 -4.65 1.97 -3.37
N TYR A 113 -4.00 2.98 -3.95
CA TYR A 113 -2.96 3.77 -3.30
C TYR A 113 -3.14 5.23 -3.72
N HIS A 114 -3.35 6.13 -2.77
CA HIS A 114 -3.67 7.52 -3.08
C HIS A 114 -3.18 8.47 -1.99
N GLU A 115 -2.87 9.70 -2.38
CA GLU A 115 -2.56 10.79 -1.45
C GLU A 115 -3.79 11.17 -0.63
N TRP A 116 -3.57 11.64 0.59
CA TRP A 116 -4.59 12.23 1.45
C TRP A 116 -3.93 13.20 2.43
N PHE A 117 -4.72 14.14 2.95
CA PHE A 117 -4.21 15.06 3.95
C PHE A 117 -4.21 14.42 5.34
N VAL A 118 -3.06 14.42 6.01
CA VAL A 118 -2.99 13.98 7.40
C VAL A 118 -3.65 15.03 8.27
N ILE A 119 -4.77 14.66 8.88
CA ILE A 119 -5.43 15.47 9.89
C ILE A 119 -5.02 14.93 11.25
N GLU A 120 -4.50 15.81 12.11
CA GLU A 120 -4.17 15.46 13.49
C GLU A 120 -5.37 14.82 14.19
N ARG A 121 -5.08 13.82 15.01
CA ARG A 121 -6.12 13.13 15.78
C ARG A 121 -6.69 14.14 16.78
N ALA A 122 -8.02 14.28 16.78
CA ALA A 122 -8.68 15.17 17.72
C ALA A 122 -8.42 14.69 19.16
N GLU A 123 -8.16 15.63 20.09
CA GLU A 123 -7.80 15.36 21.49
C GLU A 123 -8.75 14.39 22.19
N VAL A 124 -10.04 14.40 21.83
CA VAL A 124 -11.07 13.49 22.36
C VAL A 124 -10.76 12.01 22.11
N PHE A 125 -9.85 11.69 21.19
CA PHE A 125 -9.46 10.34 20.85
C PHE A 125 -8.03 9.99 21.28
N GLU A 126 -7.31 10.88 21.98
CA GLU A 126 -6.01 10.58 22.58
C GLU A 126 -6.18 9.61 23.77
N PRO A 127 -5.23 8.66 23.98
CA PRO A 127 -5.33 7.61 24.99
C PRO A 127 -5.18 8.09 26.45
#